data_AF-A0A840TVS8-F1
#
_entry.id   AF-A0A840TVS8-F1
#
_cell.length_a   1.000
_cell.length_b   1.000
_cell.length_c   1.000
_cell.angle_alpha   90.00
_cell.angle_beta   90.00
_cell.angle_gamma   90.00
#
_symmetry.space_group_name_H-M   'P 1'
#
loop_
_entity.id
_entity.type
_entity.pdbx_description
1 polymer ?
#
loop_
_entity_poly.entity_id
_entity_poly.type
_entity_poly.pdbx_seq_one_letter_code
_entity_poly.pdbx_strand_id
1 'polypeptide(L)'
;MTRREFVHTSLLGGTLLAVPGYLSGASLAEKAAAGGYLAQVKPGVLAWLESVRWPAEGYGRWKYNAHMLRDYGLTSSAQALSILDLLGELSTLSPTQKQQAIQFFQQAQDPTDGYIKDPLVQPADRVLEAHSWEHIWVHMNGTGVKALRLLGTTPLRLQSKPPFVDLGKVDPAEWILGLNWSGPWLVGEHVTRAVRWYWDQLPAEQQRTDHPVFERLFAAYEQQIIDPATGMPTRRGKNVDAVNAMAGAFKVYFSYLLTGRPIPYPERALDFVLALQRPDGSFGTENLHGQMTINWDAMWVLREVNAQLAGSHRRVDLAATGARMADFLLKRHRKPDGGFSFTEAHCLHIHNSIRVSQQLPESDTVGTDMSLMCLQYADEWKA
;
A
#
# COMPACT_ATOMS: atom_id res chain seq x y z
N MET A 1 44.58 43.34 8.11
CA MET A 1 43.92 42.50 7.08
C MET A 1 44.47 41.09 7.20
N THR A 2 43.76 40.21 7.91
CA THR A 2 43.99 38.76 7.89
C THR A 2 42.74 38.06 8.42
N ARG A 3 42.29 37.07 7.65
CA ARG A 3 41.10 36.24 7.83
C ARG A 3 41.13 35.45 9.15
N ARG A 4 39.97 35.31 9.79
CA ARG A 4 39.62 34.11 10.57
C ARG A 4 38.30 33.58 10.04
N GLU A 5 38.39 32.52 9.25
CA GLU A 5 37.28 31.67 8.84
C GLU A 5 36.89 30.81 10.05
N PHE A 6 35.64 30.92 10.50
CA PHE A 6 35.02 29.94 11.37
C PHE A 6 34.30 28.92 10.49
N VAL A 7 34.87 27.72 10.40
CA VAL A 7 34.21 26.54 9.84
C VAL A 7 33.29 25.98 10.93
N HIS A 8 31.99 26.19 10.79
CA HIS A 8 31.00 25.45 11.58
C HIS A 8 30.70 24.14 10.85
N THR A 9 31.30 23.05 11.33
CA THR A 9 30.92 21.68 10.96
C THR A 9 29.73 21.30 11.84
N SER A 10 28.50 21.42 11.33
CA SER A 10 27.32 20.82 11.98
C SER A 10 27.14 19.39 11.49
N LEU A 11 27.68 18.44 12.27
CA LEU A 11 27.24 17.06 12.28
C LEU A 11 25.81 17.00 12.84
N LEU A 12 24.80 17.14 11.97
CA LEU A 12 23.43 16.73 12.28
C LEU A 12 23.24 15.31 11.75
N GLY A 13 23.73 14.35 12.52
CA GLY A 13 23.27 12.97 12.46
C GLY A 13 21.84 12.90 13.00
N GLY A 14 20.87 13.22 12.16
CA GLY A 14 19.47 12.93 12.43
C GLY A 14 19.23 11.45 12.23
N THR A 15 19.22 10.68 13.33
CA THR A 15 18.69 9.33 13.34
C THR A 15 17.23 9.42 12.93
N LEU A 16 16.90 9.01 11.70
CA LEU A 16 15.50 8.78 11.31
C LEU A 16 14.95 7.75 12.29
N LEU A 17 14.11 8.20 13.22
CA LEU A 17 13.27 7.33 14.01
C LEU A 17 12.43 6.53 13.01
N ALA A 18 12.76 5.26 12.86
CA ALA A 18 11.97 4.32 12.10
C ALA A 18 10.55 4.35 12.69
N VAL A 19 9.57 4.83 11.91
CA VAL A 19 8.16 4.70 12.27
C VAL A 19 7.90 3.19 12.45
N PRO A 20 7.60 2.72 13.68
CA PRO A 20 7.31 1.32 13.92
C PRO A 20 6.01 0.98 13.19
N GLY A 21 6.11 0.19 12.11
CA GLY A 21 4.97 -0.13 11.24
C GLY A 21 5.38 -0.33 9.78
N TYR A 22 6.48 0.30 9.35
CA TYR A 22 7.27 -0.15 8.21
C TYR A 22 8.58 -0.73 8.74
N LEU A 23 8.48 -1.86 9.46
CA LEU A 23 9.67 -2.63 9.81
C LEU A 23 10.46 -2.87 8.54
N SER A 24 11.74 -2.47 8.54
CA SER A 24 12.71 -2.84 7.53
C SER A 24 12.57 -4.34 7.24
N GLY A 25 12.31 -4.71 5.98
CA GLY A 25 12.02 -6.09 5.56
C GLY A 25 13.09 -7.12 5.95
N ALA A 26 14.28 -6.66 6.37
CA ALA A 26 15.39 -7.49 6.81
C ALA A 26 15.00 -8.55 7.87
N SER A 27 14.20 -8.23 8.90
CA SER A 27 13.88 -9.24 9.94
C SER A 27 12.69 -10.14 9.62
N LEU A 28 11.90 -9.80 8.59
CA LEU A 28 10.73 -10.58 8.16
C LEU A 28 11.08 -11.51 6.98
N ALA A 29 11.94 -11.08 6.07
CA ALA A 29 12.48 -11.94 5.01
C ALA A 29 13.32 -13.09 5.59
N GLU A 30 14.06 -12.84 6.68
CA GLU A 30 14.82 -13.88 7.40
C GLU A 30 13.93 -14.87 8.16
N LYS A 31 12.70 -14.49 8.51
CA LYS A 31 11.73 -15.34 9.23
C LYS A 31 10.83 -16.17 8.33
N ALA A 32 10.85 -15.95 7.01
CA ALA A 32 10.21 -16.87 6.08
C ALA A 32 10.97 -18.20 6.13
N ALA A 33 10.45 -19.15 6.92
CA ALA A 33 11.04 -20.47 7.07
C ALA A 33 11.33 -21.07 5.69
N ALA A 34 12.49 -21.72 5.56
CA ALA A 34 12.79 -22.53 4.39
C ALA A 34 11.67 -23.57 4.22
N GLY A 35 10.74 -23.32 3.28
CA GLY A 35 9.54 -24.14 3.06
C GLY A 35 8.18 -23.43 3.25
N GLY A 36 8.14 -22.12 3.52
CA GLY A 36 6.90 -21.34 3.50
C GLY A 36 6.26 -21.21 2.09
N TYR A 37 5.03 -20.69 2.03
CA TYR A 37 4.34 -20.43 0.76
C TYR A 37 5.14 -19.48 -0.15
N LEU A 38 5.77 -18.45 0.42
CA LEU A 38 6.61 -17.52 -0.34
C LEU A 38 7.80 -18.24 -1.01
N ALA A 39 8.48 -19.11 -0.25
CA ALA A 39 9.63 -19.86 -0.76
C ALA A 39 9.23 -20.77 -1.93
N GLN A 40 8.04 -21.38 -1.87
CA GLN A 40 7.49 -22.24 -2.92
C GLN A 40 7.28 -21.50 -4.23
N VAL A 41 6.78 -20.26 -4.20
CA VAL A 41 6.39 -19.52 -5.41
C VAL A 41 7.51 -18.64 -5.98
N LYS A 42 8.52 -18.33 -5.17
CA LYS A 42 9.62 -17.41 -5.48
C LYS A 42 10.26 -17.66 -6.86
N PRO A 43 10.71 -18.89 -7.22
CA PRO A 43 11.39 -19.08 -8.51
C PRO A 43 10.52 -18.72 -9.72
N GLY A 44 9.24 -19.12 -9.69
CA GLY A 44 8.31 -18.82 -10.77
C GLY A 44 7.98 -17.33 -10.85
N VAL A 45 7.84 -16.64 -9.71
CA VAL A 45 7.58 -15.19 -9.70
C VAL A 45 8.76 -14.41 -10.24
N LEU A 46 10.00 -14.77 -9.88
CA LEU A 46 11.19 -14.07 -10.37
C LEU A 46 11.36 -14.24 -11.88
N ALA A 47 11.14 -15.46 -12.40
CA ALA A 47 11.14 -15.71 -13.84
C ALA A 47 10.06 -14.89 -14.57
N TRP A 48 8.84 -14.86 -14.01
CA TRP A 48 7.75 -14.04 -14.54
C TRP A 48 8.09 -12.54 -14.52
N LEU A 49 8.63 -12.03 -13.41
CA LEU A 49 8.97 -10.62 -13.24
C LEU A 49 10.04 -10.16 -14.24
N GLU A 50 11.02 -11.03 -14.53
CA GLU A 50 12.01 -10.76 -15.58
C GLU A 50 11.37 -10.76 -16.97
N SER A 51 10.40 -11.64 -17.23
CA SER A 51 9.70 -11.71 -18.53
C SER A 51 8.87 -10.44 -18.84
N VAL A 52 8.39 -9.74 -17.82
CA VAL A 52 7.64 -8.48 -17.96
C VAL A 52 8.49 -7.23 -17.72
N ARG A 53 9.81 -7.38 -17.56
CA ARG A 53 10.75 -6.26 -17.48
C ARG A 53 10.88 -5.57 -18.83
N TRP A 54 11.04 -4.24 -18.83
CA TRP A 54 11.32 -3.46 -20.03
C TRP A 54 12.81 -3.07 -20.08
N PRO A 55 13.66 -3.81 -20.80
CA PRO A 55 15.11 -3.61 -20.76
C PRO A 55 15.62 -2.41 -21.58
N ALA A 56 14.82 -1.91 -22.55
CA ALA A 56 15.32 -0.99 -23.58
C ALA A 56 15.83 0.36 -23.03
N GLU A 57 15.34 0.78 -21.86
CA GLU A 57 15.71 2.06 -21.23
C GLU A 57 16.47 1.89 -19.91
N GLY A 58 17.09 0.72 -19.70
CA GLY A 58 17.81 0.38 -18.48
C GLY A 58 16.91 -0.22 -17.39
N TYR A 59 17.49 -0.43 -16.21
CA TYR A 59 16.80 -1.06 -15.09
C TYR A 59 15.78 -0.14 -14.43
N GLY A 60 14.80 -0.71 -13.73
CA GLY A 60 13.78 0.06 -13.01
C GLY A 60 12.41 0.13 -13.67
N ARG A 61 12.20 -0.51 -14.83
CA ARG A 61 10.96 -0.44 -15.62
C ARG A 61 10.35 -1.82 -15.83
N TRP A 62 9.09 -1.96 -15.47
CA TRP A 62 8.28 -3.16 -15.66
C TRP A 62 6.90 -2.83 -16.21
N LYS A 63 6.41 -3.74 -17.03
CA LYS A 63 5.01 -3.75 -17.46
C LYS A 63 4.12 -4.27 -16.34
N TYR A 64 2.82 -3.94 -16.41
CA TYR A 64 1.83 -4.60 -15.54
C TYR A 64 1.75 -6.10 -15.84
N ASN A 65 1.78 -6.46 -17.12
CA ASN A 65 1.72 -7.83 -17.62
C ASN A 65 2.33 -7.87 -19.04
N ALA A 66 2.35 -9.04 -19.68
CA ALA A 66 2.93 -9.21 -21.00
C ALA A 66 2.23 -8.35 -22.08
N HIS A 67 0.93 -8.09 -21.91
CA HIS A 67 0.08 -7.37 -22.87
C HIS A 67 -0.30 -5.95 -22.41
N MET A 68 0.57 -5.31 -21.63
CA MET A 68 0.41 -3.91 -21.26
C MET A 68 0.35 -3.04 -22.54
N LEU A 69 -0.53 -2.03 -22.55
CA LEU A 69 -0.73 -1.15 -23.72
C LEU A 69 0.44 -0.18 -23.98
N ARG A 70 1.32 -0.04 -22.98
CA ARG A 70 2.47 0.86 -22.98
C ARG A 70 3.73 0.04 -22.67
N ASP A 71 4.89 0.60 -22.97
CA ASP A 71 6.18 -0.07 -22.81
C ASP A 71 6.47 -0.46 -21.35
N TYR A 72 6.02 0.36 -20.40
CA TYR A 72 6.11 0.13 -18.96
C TYR A 72 5.07 0.97 -18.21
N GLY A 73 4.96 0.74 -16.90
CA GLY A 73 4.16 1.57 -16.00
C GLY A 73 4.92 1.97 -14.75
N LEU A 74 4.69 3.19 -14.25
CA LEU A 74 5.35 3.65 -13.04
C LEU A 74 4.96 2.82 -11.82
N THR A 75 3.66 2.58 -11.65
CA THR A 75 3.15 1.80 -10.52
C THR A 75 3.51 0.32 -10.61
N SER A 76 3.47 -0.31 -11.79
CA SER A 76 3.94 -1.70 -11.96
C SER A 76 5.43 -1.83 -11.67
N SER A 77 6.23 -0.81 -12.03
CA SER A 77 7.65 -0.77 -11.71
C SER A 77 7.91 -0.62 -10.21
N ALA A 78 7.13 0.20 -9.51
CA ALA A 78 7.21 0.32 -8.06
C ALA A 78 6.83 -0.99 -7.35
N GLN A 79 5.81 -1.69 -7.86
CA GLN A 79 5.40 -3.00 -7.37
C GLN A 79 6.43 -4.08 -7.66
N ALA A 80 7.10 -4.05 -8.82
CA ALA A 80 8.19 -4.96 -9.11
C ALA A 80 9.32 -4.88 -8.06
N LEU A 81 9.67 -3.66 -7.63
CA LEU A 81 10.64 -3.47 -6.54
C LEU A 81 10.11 -3.96 -5.19
N SER A 82 8.81 -3.79 -4.91
CA SER A 82 8.14 -4.36 -3.74
C SER A 82 8.20 -5.89 -3.74
N ILE A 83 7.94 -6.53 -4.88
CA ILE A 83 8.04 -7.98 -5.07
C ILE A 83 9.49 -8.45 -4.84
N LEU A 84 10.48 -7.76 -5.42
CA LEU A 84 11.89 -8.09 -5.22
C LEU A 84 12.29 -7.97 -3.74
N ASP A 85 11.84 -6.92 -3.04
CA ASP A 85 12.12 -6.76 -1.60
C ASP A 85 11.50 -7.88 -0.78
N LEU A 86 10.22 -8.17 -1.03
CA LEU A 86 9.45 -9.21 -0.34
C LEU A 86 10.04 -10.61 -0.54
N LEU A 87 10.63 -10.87 -1.71
CA LEU A 87 11.31 -12.13 -2.01
C LEU A 87 12.79 -12.14 -1.61
N GLY A 88 13.30 -11.07 -1.00
CA GLY A 88 14.70 -10.93 -0.57
C GLY A 88 15.71 -10.75 -1.71
N GLU A 89 15.25 -10.38 -2.90
CA GLU A 89 16.06 -10.19 -4.11
C GLU A 89 16.42 -8.72 -4.41
N LEU A 90 15.80 -7.75 -3.73
CA LEU A 90 16.14 -6.34 -3.96
C LEU A 90 17.60 -6.03 -3.58
N SER A 91 18.12 -6.74 -2.57
CA SER A 91 19.51 -6.60 -2.10
C SER A 91 20.54 -7.09 -3.12
N THR A 92 20.16 -8.01 -4.02
CA THR A 92 21.04 -8.63 -5.02
C THR A 92 21.24 -7.74 -6.25
N LEU A 93 20.47 -6.66 -6.40
CA LEU A 93 20.64 -5.70 -7.48
C LEU A 93 22.02 -5.02 -7.41
N SER A 94 22.69 -4.95 -8.55
CA SER A 94 23.96 -4.24 -8.68
C SER A 94 23.80 -2.74 -8.39
N PRO A 95 24.88 -2.03 -7.98
CA PRO A 95 24.83 -0.57 -7.78
C PRO A 95 24.30 0.19 -9.01
N THR A 96 24.67 -0.25 -10.22
CA THR A 96 24.20 0.33 -11.47
C THR A 96 22.70 0.16 -11.66
N GLN A 97 22.15 -1.04 -11.40
CA GLN A 97 20.72 -1.30 -11.50
C GLN A 97 19.92 -0.46 -10.49
N LYS A 98 20.39 -0.36 -9.25
CA LYS A 98 19.78 0.50 -8.22
C LYS A 98 19.78 1.96 -8.67
N GLN A 99 20.91 2.47 -9.16
CA GLN A 99 21.02 3.85 -9.63
C GLN A 99 20.09 4.14 -10.83
N GLN A 100 19.96 3.22 -11.78
CA GLN A 100 19.04 3.37 -12.92
C GLN A 100 17.57 3.40 -12.46
N ALA A 101 17.19 2.53 -11.52
CA ALA A 101 15.85 2.53 -10.95
C ALA A 101 15.56 3.83 -10.17
N ILE A 102 16.52 4.32 -9.37
CA ILE A 102 16.40 5.62 -8.68
C ILE A 102 16.16 6.75 -9.69
N GLN A 103 16.97 6.81 -10.75
CA GLN A 103 16.85 7.83 -11.80
C GLN A 103 15.48 7.79 -12.46
N PHE A 104 14.95 6.61 -12.77
CA PHE A 104 13.62 6.45 -13.38
C PHE A 104 12.52 7.14 -12.54
N PHE A 105 12.41 6.82 -11.24
CA PHE A 105 11.38 7.42 -10.39
C PHE A 105 11.61 8.92 -10.12
N GLN A 106 12.87 9.34 -9.97
CA GLN A 106 13.19 10.75 -9.72
C GLN A 106 12.95 11.64 -10.96
N GLN A 107 13.18 11.11 -12.16
CA GLN A 107 12.90 11.81 -13.43
C GLN A 107 11.40 11.91 -13.72
N ALA A 108 10.61 10.96 -13.23
CA ALA A 108 9.15 10.99 -13.30
C ALA A 108 8.51 12.04 -12.34
N GLN A 109 9.32 12.76 -11.56
CA GLN A 109 8.81 13.79 -10.67
C GLN A 109 8.52 15.10 -11.41
N ASP A 110 7.26 15.52 -11.37
CA ASP A 110 6.79 16.76 -11.96
C ASP A 110 7.47 17.98 -11.30
N PRO A 111 8.06 18.90 -12.09
CA PRO A 111 8.79 20.04 -11.56
C PRO A 111 7.89 21.12 -10.94
N THR A 112 6.59 21.11 -11.22
CA THR A 112 5.63 22.14 -10.78
C THR A 112 5.00 21.80 -9.44
N ASP A 113 4.56 20.55 -9.28
CA ASP A 113 3.85 20.12 -8.06
C ASP A 113 4.62 19.09 -7.22
N GLY A 114 5.71 18.54 -7.73
CA GLY A 114 6.55 17.57 -7.03
C GLY A 114 5.98 16.16 -6.98
N TYR A 115 4.82 15.90 -7.61
CA TYR A 115 4.26 14.54 -7.69
C TYR A 115 5.07 13.67 -8.64
N ILE A 116 5.32 12.42 -8.27
CA ILE A 116 5.83 11.39 -9.18
C ILE A 116 4.66 10.87 -10.04
N LYS A 117 4.69 11.15 -11.34
CA LYS A 117 3.61 10.82 -12.30
C LYS A 117 4.13 9.88 -13.38
N ASP A 118 3.30 8.96 -13.84
CA ASP A 118 3.67 8.09 -14.95
C ASP A 118 3.75 8.92 -16.26
N PRO A 119 4.93 9.07 -16.89
CA PRO A 119 5.09 9.92 -18.07
C PRO A 119 4.35 9.39 -19.30
N LEU A 120 3.94 8.12 -19.28
CA LEU A 120 3.24 7.48 -20.40
C LEU A 120 1.72 7.55 -20.26
N VAL A 121 1.18 8.00 -19.13
CA VAL A 121 -0.28 8.12 -18.93
C VAL A 121 -0.79 9.40 -19.56
N GLN A 122 -1.75 9.24 -20.46
CA GLN A 122 -2.41 10.33 -21.19
C GLN A 122 -3.87 10.51 -20.74
N PRO A 123 -4.49 11.67 -21.00
CA PRO A 123 -5.88 11.89 -20.63
C PRO A 123 -6.86 10.84 -21.17
N ALA A 124 -6.61 10.33 -22.38
CA ALA A 124 -7.43 9.29 -23.02
C ALA A 124 -7.37 7.93 -22.31
N ASP A 125 -6.39 7.70 -21.44
CA ASP A 125 -6.28 6.45 -20.67
C ASP A 125 -7.25 6.42 -19.48
N ARG A 126 -7.78 7.57 -19.05
CA ARG A 126 -8.78 7.64 -17.97
C ARG A 126 -10.14 7.21 -18.53
N VAL A 127 -10.53 5.98 -18.22
CA VAL A 127 -11.72 5.32 -18.77
C VAL A 127 -12.88 5.20 -17.78
N LEU A 128 -12.68 5.58 -16.52
CA LEU A 128 -13.72 5.60 -15.49
C LEU A 128 -13.70 6.92 -14.72
N GLU A 129 -14.87 7.46 -14.38
CA GLU A 129 -14.99 8.71 -13.62
C GLU A 129 -14.84 8.54 -12.10
N ALA A 130 -14.65 7.31 -11.61
CA ALA A 130 -14.57 7.01 -10.17
C ALA A 130 -13.44 7.75 -9.42
N HIS A 131 -12.35 8.11 -10.11
CA HIS A 131 -11.20 8.79 -9.52
C HIS A 131 -10.91 10.09 -10.26
N SER A 132 -10.70 11.18 -9.53
CA SER A 132 -10.19 12.45 -10.09
C SER A 132 -8.72 12.31 -10.50
N TRP A 133 -8.22 13.23 -11.33
CA TRP A 133 -6.79 13.28 -11.66
C TRP A 133 -5.91 13.48 -10.43
N GLU A 134 -6.37 14.30 -9.48
CA GLU A 134 -5.68 14.46 -8.21
C GLU A 134 -5.54 13.12 -7.49
N HIS A 135 -6.62 12.33 -7.38
CA HIS A 135 -6.56 11.00 -6.78
C HIS A 135 -5.55 10.08 -7.50
N ILE A 136 -5.59 10.05 -8.84
CA ILE A 136 -4.69 9.23 -9.66
C ILE A 136 -3.22 9.59 -9.41
N TRP A 137 -2.88 10.88 -9.43
CA TRP A 137 -1.51 11.34 -9.20
C TRP A 137 -1.04 11.14 -7.78
N VAL A 138 -1.92 11.33 -6.80
CA VAL A 138 -1.62 11.05 -5.38
C VAL A 138 -1.30 9.58 -5.16
N HIS A 139 -2.06 8.68 -5.78
CA HIS A 139 -1.80 7.24 -5.73
C HIS A 139 -0.44 6.90 -6.37
N MET A 140 -0.19 7.35 -7.60
CA MET A 140 1.08 7.10 -8.29
C MET A 140 2.27 7.62 -7.51
N ASN A 141 2.17 8.83 -6.97
CA ASN A 141 3.20 9.42 -6.13
C ASN A 141 3.48 8.57 -4.88
N GLY A 142 2.44 8.11 -4.19
CA GLY A 142 2.59 7.19 -3.07
C GLY A 142 3.39 5.93 -3.44
N THR A 143 3.11 5.34 -4.61
CA THR A 143 3.85 4.16 -5.09
C THR A 143 5.29 4.48 -5.46
N GLY A 144 5.56 5.60 -6.12
CA GLY A 144 6.91 6.05 -6.46
C GLY A 144 7.75 6.40 -5.23
N VAL A 145 7.16 7.07 -4.23
CA VAL A 145 7.83 7.36 -2.95
C VAL A 145 8.19 6.07 -2.22
N LYS A 146 7.29 5.07 -2.19
CA LYS A 146 7.58 3.73 -1.64
C LYS A 146 8.78 3.10 -2.35
N ALA A 147 8.81 3.13 -3.68
CA ALA A 147 9.91 2.57 -4.47
C ALA A 147 11.25 3.24 -4.17
N LEU A 148 11.30 4.57 -4.10
CA LEU A 148 12.52 5.31 -3.74
C LEU A 148 13.01 4.95 -2.33
N ARG A 149 12.09 4.79 -1.37
CA ARG A 149 12.43 4.36 -0.01
C ARG A 149 13.04 2.95 0.01
N LEU A 150 12.46 2.00 -0.74
CA LEU A 150 13.02 0.65 -0.88
C LEU A 150 14.44 0.69 -1.47
N LEU A 151 14.71 1.61 -2.38
CA LEU A 151 16.03 1.83 -2.98
C LEU A 151 16.99 2.64 -2.07
N GLY A 152 16.58 3.01 -0.86
CA GLY A 152 17.40 3.72 0.11
C GLY A 152 17.55 5.22 -0.19
N THR A 153 16.60 5.83 -0.89
CA THR A 153 16.63 7.26 -1.23
C THR A 153 15.26 7.93 -1.07
N THR A 154 15.19 9.23 -1.38
CA THR A 154 13.97 10.05 -1.30
C THR A 154 13.67 10.73 -2.63
N PRO A 155 12.45 11.25 -2.80
CA PRO A 155 12.14 12.14 -3.91
C PRO A 155 13.07 13.36 -3.97
N LEU A 156 13.29 13.91 -5.17
CA LEU A 156 14.14 15.10 -5.37
C LEU A 156 13.47 16.39 -4.89
N ARG A 157 12.13 16.42 -4.89
CA ARG A 157 11.30 17.59 -4.58
C ARG A 157 10.22 17.20 -3.58
N LEU A 158 9.90 18.16 -2.71
CA LEU A 158 8.72 18.08 -1.85
C LEU A 158 7.47 18.47 -2.64
N GLN A 159 6.32 17.95 -2.22
CA GLN A 159 5.05 18.30 -2.83
C GLN A 159 4.68 19.74 -2.46
N SER A 160 4.35 20.57 -3.46
CA SER A 160 4.03 21.98 -3.22
C SER A 160 2.58 22.22 -2.79
N LYS A 161 1.71 21.22 -2.94
CA LYS A 161 0.28 21.30 -2.60
C LYS A 161 -0.18 20.08 -1.82
N PRO A 162 -1.09 20.25 -0.86
CA PRO A 162 -1.71 19.13 -0.16
C PRO A 162 -2.56 18.29 -1.12
N PRO A 163 -2.60 16.96 -0.93
CA PRO A 163 -3.62 16.12 -1.52
C PRO A 163 -4.95 16.36 -0.79
N PHE A 164 -5.99 16.75 -1.52
CA PHE A 164 -7.36 16.95 -1.05
C PHE A 164 -7.59 18.10 -0.05
N VAL A 165 -6.79 18.20 1.03
CA VAL A 165 -6.92 19.27 2.05
C VAL A 165 -5.62 19.54 2.80
N ASP A 166 -5.42 20.81 3.20
CA ASP A 166 -4.39 21.20 4.17
C ASP A 166 -4.98 21.15 5.59
N LEU A 167 -4.65 20.11 6.36
CA LEU A 167 -5.14 19.94 7.74
C LEU A 167 -4.68 21.04 8.70
N GLY A 168 -3.66 21.84 8.34
CA GLY A 168 -3.22 23.00 9.11
C GLY A 168 -4.06 24.26 8.87
N LYS A 169 -4.93 24.26 7.85
CA LYS A 169 -5.73 25.41 7.44
C LYS A 169 -7.24 25.20 7.54
N VAL A 170 -7.68 23.98 7.84
CA VAL A 170 -9.09 23.65 8.05
C VAL A 170 -9.30 23.15 9.47
N ASP A 171 -10.55 23.10 9.91
CA ASP A 171 -10.91 22.31 11.09
C ASP A 171 -10.87 20.80 10.74
N PRO A 172 -9.95 20.02 11.32
CA PRO A 172 -9.80 18.61 10.95
C PRO A 172 -11.04 17.76 11.29
N ALA A 173 -11.77 18.12 12.36
CA ALA A 173 -12.96 17.41 12.79
C ALA A 173 -14.15 17.72 11.87
N GLU A 174 -14.36 18.99 11.53
CA GLU A 174 -15.44 19.35 10.59
C GLU A 174 -15.20 18.75 9.21
N TRP A 175 -13.95 18.80 8.73
CA TRP A 175 -13.58 18.24 7.44
C TRP A 175 -13.89 16.74 7.35
N ILE A 176 -13.38 15.93 8.30
CA ILE A 176 -13.56 14.48 8.24
C ILE A 176 -15.04 14.08 8.39
N LEU A 177 -15.82 14.81 9.20
CA LEU A 177 -17.26 14.56 9.38
C LEU A 177 -18.12 15.00 8.19
N GLY A 178 -17.60 15.90 7.35
CA GLY A 178 -18.22 16.36 6.12
C GLY A 178 -18.00 15.46 4.90
N LEU A 179 -17.12 14.46 4.99
CA LEU A 179 -16.86 13.51 3.90
C LEU A 179 -18.02 12.50 3.73
N ASN A 180 -18.18 11.98 2.52
CA ASN A 180 -19.23 11.02 2.20
C ASN A 180 -18.86 9.58 2.64
N TRP A 181 -19.08 9.27 3.91
CA TRP A 181 -18.82 7.95 4.50
C TRP A 181 -19.76 6.82 4.05
N SER A 182 -20.57 7.01 2.99
CA SER A 182 -21.24 5.89 2.32
C SER A 182 -20.28 5.05 1.45
N GLY A 183 -19.10 5.59 1.11
CA GLY A 183 -18.00 4.85 0.48
C GLY A 183 -16.69 4.95 1.28
N PRO A 184 -16.59 4.30 2.46
CA PRO A 184 -15.41 4.40 3.32
C PRO A 184 -14.09 4.06 2.64
N TRP A 185 -14.06 3.16 1.66
CA TRP A 185 -12.84 2.84 0.91
C TRP A 185 -12.22 4.07 0.23
N LEU A 186 -13.01 4.85 -0.52
CA LEU A 186 -12.51 6.03 -1.23
C LEU A 186 -12.18 7.17 -0.25
N VAL A 187 -13.06 7.40 0.72
CA VAL A 187 -12.89 8.46 1.72
C VAL A 187 -11.68 8.19 2.62
N GLY A 188 -11.46 6.94 3.03
CA GLY A 188 -10.32 6.55 3.85
C GLY A 188 -8.98 6.78 3.14
N GLU A 189 -8.92 6.60 1.83
CA GLU A 189 -7.75 6.97 1.03
C GLU A 189 -7.50 8.48 1.13
N HIS A 190 -8.52 9.33 0.97
CA HIS A 190 -8.37 10.79 1.06
C HIS A 190 -7.86 11.23 2.44
N VAL A 191 -8.45 10.68 3.51
CA VAL A 191 -8.02 10.93 4.90
C VAL A 191 -6.53 10.61 5.07
N THR A 192 -6.12 9.43 4.63
CA THR A 192 -4.74 8.96 4.81
C THR A 192 -3.73 9.78 4.05
N ARG A 193 -4.08 10.24 2.84
CA ARG A 193 -3.21 11.11 2.05
C ARG A 193 -3.08 12.49 2.67
N ALA A 194 -4.17 13.07 3.17
CA ALA A 194 -4.13 14.35 3.87
C ALA A 194 -3.31 14.27 5.17
N VAL A 195 -3.51 13.23 5.98
CA VAL A 195 -2.74 12.99 7.21
C VAL A 195 -1.26 12.82 6.90
N ARG A 196 -0.92 11.99 5.89
CA ARG A 196 0.48 11.75 5.52
C ARG A 196 1.17 13.02 5.03
N TRP A 197 0.51 13.78 4.15
CA TRP A 197 1.08 15.03 3.65
C TRP A 197 1.33 16.01 4.81
N TYR A 198 0.35 16.18 5.70
CA TYR A 198 0.48 17.07 6.85
C TYR A 198 1.60 16.63 7.79
N TRP A 199 1.69 15.32 8.09
CA TRP A 199 2.79 14.72 8.86
C TRP A 199 4.16 15.05 8.27
N ASP A 200 4.31 14.89 6.95
CA ASP A 200 5.57 15.15 6.25
C ASP A 200 5.94 16.66 6.21
N GLN A 201 4.99 17.57 6.49
CA GLN A 201 5.27 19.01 6.65
C GLN A 201 5.70 19.40 8.07
N LEU A 202 5.47 18.53 9.07
CA LEU A 202 5.80 18.84 10.45
C LEU A 202 7.31 18.71 10.69
N PRO A 203 7.92 19.61 11.48
CA PRO A 203 9.23 19.38 12.07
C PRO A 203 9.26 18.05 12.82
N ALA A 204 10.42 17.39 12.86
CA ALA A 204 10.56 16.06 13.45
C ALA A 204 10.11 16.01 14.93
N GLU A 205 10.33 17.08 15.68
CA GLU A 205 9.90 17.22 17.08
C GLU A 205 8.37 17.39 17.26
N GLN A 206 7.65 17.68 16.19
CA GLN A 206 6.18 17.79 16.16
C GLN A 206 5.50 16.56 15.57
N GLN A 207 6.26 15.62 15.02
CA GLN A 207 5.78 14.34 14.50
C GLN A 207 5.47 13.37 15.65
N ARG A 208 4.34 13.64 16.35
CA ARG A 208 3.92 12.92 17.55
C ARG A 208 2.43 12.58 17.52
N THR A 209 2.07 11.51 18.21
CA THR A 209 0.69 10.97 18.26
C THR A 209 -0.32 11.98 18.78
N ASP A 210 0.05 12.74 19.81
CA ASP A 210 -0.79 13.70 20.51
C ASP A 210 -0.74 15.11 19.90
N HIS A 211 -0.31 15.23 18.64
CA HIS A 211 -0.33 16.52 17.93
C HIS A 211 -1.80 17.01 17.80
N PRO A 212 -2.12 18.29 18.12
CA PRO A 212 -3.51 18.76 18.23
C PRO A 212 -4.36 18.52 16.97
N VAL A 213 -3.78 18.64 15.77
CA VAL A 213 -4.50 18.36 14.51
C VAL A 213 -4.92 16.88 14.41
N PHE A 214 -4.05 15.95 14.79
CA PHE A 214 -4.36 14.52 14.76
C PHE A 214 -5.33 14.13 15.87
N GLU A 215 -5.16 14.68 17.08
CA GLU A 215 -6.11 14.43 18.17
C GLU A 215 -7.53 14.85 17.79
N ARG A 216 -7.70 16.03 17.18
CA ARG A 216 -9.04 16.48 16.74
C ARG A 216 -9.61 15.60 15.62
N LEU A 217 -8.80 15.22 14.64
CA LEU A 217 -9.21 14.36 13.54
C LEU A 217 -9.61 12.95 14.03
N PHE A 218 -8.76 12.32 14.83
CA PHE A 218 -9.00 10.96 15.33
C PHE A 218 -10.12 10.92 16.36
N ALA A 219 -10.25 11.91 17.24
CA ALA A 219 -11.39 11.99 18.16
C ALA A 219 -12.72 12.04 17.38
N ALA A 220 -12.81 12.83 16.31
CA ALA A 220 -14.01 12.87 15.47
C ALA A 220 -14.27 11.53 14.77
N TYR A 221 -13.23 10.89 14.25
CA TYR A 221 -13.33 9.57 13.60
C TYR A 221 -13.80 8.48 14.58
N GLU A 222 -13.18 8.39 15.76
CA GLU A 222 -13.48 7.38 16.79
C GLU A 222 -14.87 7.56 17.42
N GLN A 223 -15.28 8.81 17.65
CA GLN A 223 -16.55 9.10 18.31
C GLN A 223 -17.75 9.04 17.36
N GLN A 224 -17.56 9.34 16.08
CA GLN A 224 -18.68 9.54 15.17
C GLN A 224 -18.65 8.68 13.91
N ILE A 225 -17.52 8.08 13.53
CA ILE A 225 -17.41 7.32 12.26
C ILE A 225 -17.22 5.83 12.53
N ILE A 226 -16.31 5.45 13.43
CA ILE A 226 -16.10 4.05 13.81
C ILE A 226 -17.24 3.58 14.70
N ASP A 227 -17.78 2.40 14.40
CA ASP A 227 -18.73 1.68 15.25
C ASP A 227 -17.99 0.76 16.24
N PRO A 228 -18.10 0.97 17.57
CA PRO A 228 -17.47 0.16 18.60
C PRO A 228 -17.91 -1.31 18.58
N ALA A 229 -19.08 -1.62 18.03
CA ALA A 229 -19.54 -3.01 17.95
C ALA A 229 -18.72 -3.82 16.93
N THR A 230 -18.19 -3.17 15.90
CA THR A 230 -17.52 -3.81 14.75
C THR A 230 -16.06 -3.38 14.57
N GLY A 231 -15.65 -2.24 15.13
CA GLY A 231 -14.35 -1.61 14.84
C GLY A 231 -14.26 -0.98 13.45
N MET A 232 -15.39 -0.85 12.73
CA MET A 232 -15.44 -0.43 11.32
C MET A 232 -16.06 0.96 11.14
N PRO A 233 -15.71 1.71 10.06
CA PRO A 233 -16.24 3.06 9.80
C PRO A 233 -17.68 3.06 9.26
N THR A 234 -18.65 2.59 10.06
CA THR A 234 -20.05 2.37 9.63
C THR A 234 -21.07 3.31 10.25
N ARG A 235 -20.74 4.08 11.31
CA ARG A 235 -21.73 4.90 12.04
C ARG A 235 -22.41 5.98 11.19
N ARG A 236 -21.72 6.56 10.20
CA ARG A 236 -22.21 7.68 9.39
C ARG A 236 -22.60 7.31 7.95
N GLY A 237 -22.50 6.03 7.59
CA GLY A 237 -22.87 5.56 6.27
C GLY A 237 -24.18 4.78 6.31
N LYS A 238 -25.17 5.20 5.52
CA LYS A 238 -26.37 4.37 5.30
C LYS A 238 -25.97 3.19 4.42
N ASN A 239 -26.30 1.96 4.85
CA ASN A 239 -26.11 0.73 4.07
C ASN A 239 -24.67 0.52 3.56
N VAL A 240 -23.66 0.86 4.37
CA VAL A 240 -22.27 0.55 4.04
C VAL A 240 -22.13 -0.98 4.02
N ASP A 241 -21.77 -1.51 2.85
CA ASP A 241 -21.45 -2.91 2.69
C ASP A 241 -20.25 -3.29 3.57
N ALA A 242 -20.30 -4.48 4.18
CA ALA A 242 -19.32 -4.92 5.17
C ALA A 242 -17.89 -4.98 4.59
N VAL A 243 -17.74 -5.35 3.31
CA VAL A 243 -16.45 -5.38 2.63
C VAL A 243 -15.93 -3.96 2.40
N ASN A 244 -16.80 -3.03 2.00
CA ASN A 244 -16.40 -1.63 1.86
C ASN A 244 -16.01 -0.98 3.20
N ALA A 245 -16.69 -1.36 4.28
CA ALA A 245 -16.35 -0.92 5.64
C ALA A 245 -14.93 -1.38 6.03
N MET A 246 -14.63 -2.68 5.84
CA MET A 246 -13.29 -3.25 6.05
C MET A 246 -12.24 -2.53 5.20
N ALA A 247 -12.51 -2.35 3.90
CA ALA A 247 -11.58 -1.68 2.99
C ALA A 247 -11.36 -0.21 3.37
N GLY A 248 -12.38 0.46 3.92
CA GLY A 248 -12.25 1.79 4.51
C GLY A 248 -11.40 1.83 5.77
N ALA A 249 -11.56 0.83 6.66
CA ALA A 249 -10.73 0.69 7.85
C ALA A 249 -9.25 0.48 7.47
N PHE A 250 -8.98 -0.43 6.52
CA PHE A 250 -7.66 -0.65 5.94
C PHE A 250 -6.99 0.67 5.54
N LYS A 251 -7.69 1.53 4.81
CA LYS A 251 -7.15 2.82 4.40
C LYS A 251 -6.81 3.70 5.60
N VAL A 252 -7.77 3.94 6.51
CA VAL A 252 -7.55 4.87 7.62
C VAL A 252 -6.50 4.35 8.62
N TYR A 253 -6.34 3.04 8.79
CA TYR A 253 -5.36 2.45 9.70
C TYR A 253 -3.92 2.82 9.36
N PHE A 254 -3.59 3.11 8.09
CA PHE A 254 -2.29 3.70 7.76
C PHE A 254 -2.00 5.01 8.51
N SER A 255 -3.03 5.82 8.77
CA SER A 255 -2.91 7.07 9.56
C SER A 255 -2.63 6.77 11.03
N TYR A 256 -3.28 5.75 11.59
CA TYR A 256 -3.02 5.29 12.96
C TYR A 256 -1.57 4.82 13.12
N LEU A 257 -1.12 3.93 12.22
CA LEU A 257 0.26 3.43 12.22
C LEU A 257 1.29 4.55 12.01
N LEU A 258 1.02 5.48 11.07
CA LEU A 258 1.92 6.60 10.81
C LEU A 258 2.12 7.48 12.05
N THR A 259 1.04 7.74 12.78
CA THR A 259 1.05 8.64 13.94
C THR A 259 1.38 7.92 15.24
N GLY A 260 1.49 6.58 15.24
CA GLY A 260 1.66 5.78 16.46
C GLY A 260 0.41 5.72 17.35
N ARG A 261 -0.75 6.14 16.84
CA ARG A 261 -2.02 6.04 17.59
C ARG A 261 -2.52 4.59 17.54
N PRO A 262 -2.92 4.00 18.68
CA PRO A 262 -3.51 2.65 18.68
C PRO A 262 -4.81 2.60 17.86
N ILE A 263 -4.97 1.53 17.08
CA ILE A 263 -6.22 1.23 16.37
C ILE A 263 -7.33 0.99 17.41
N PRO A 264 -8.49 1.65 17.30
CA PRO A 264 -9.59 1.50 18.24
C PRO A 264 -10.35 0.18 18.02
N TYR A 265 -10.76 -0.45 19.12
CA TYR A 265 -11.52 -1.71 19.15
C TYR A 265 -10.88 -2.86 18.33
N PRO A 266 -9.58 -3.14 18.50
CA PRO A 266 -8.84 -4.06 17.65
C PRO A 266 -9.41 -5.49 17.66
N GLU A 267 -9.94 -5.98 18.78
CA GLU A 267 -10.57 -7.31 18.86
C GLU A 267 -11.85 -7.39 18.01
N ARG A 268 -12.65 -6.31 18.02
CA ARG A 268 -13.88 -6.22 17.23
C ARG A 268 -13.59 -6.12 15.75
N ALA A 269 -12.59 -5.33 15.38
CA ALA A 269 -12.13 -5.24 13.99
C ALA A 269 -11.63 -6.60 13.49
N LEU A 270 -10.85 -7.31 14.30
CA LEU A 270 -10.37 -8.66 13.97
C LEU A 270 -11.55 -9.63 13.78
N ASP A 271 -12.47 -9.70 14.74
CA ASP A 271 -13.64 -10.59 14.68
C ASP A 271 -14.51 -10.28 13.45
N PHE A 272 -14.73 -9.00 13.15
CA PHE A 272 -15.49 -8.55 12.00
C PHE A 272 -14.85 -9.03 10.69
N VAL A 273 -13.54 -8.82 10.51
CA VAL A 273 -12.85 -9.17 9.27
C VAL A 273 -12.75 -10.67 9.10
N LEU A 274 -12.50 -11.44 10.16
CA LEU A 274 -12.52 -12.92 10.10
C LEU A 274 -13.87 -13.44 9.59
N ALA A 275 -14.97 -12.84 10.04
CA ALA A 275 -16.32 -13.23 9.62
C ALA A 275 -16.62 -12.94 8.14
N LEU A 276 -15.83 -12.11 7.46
CA LEU A 276 -15.97 -11.84 6.03
C LEU A 276 -15.35 -12.92 5.14
N GLN A 277 -14.54 -13.83 5.69
CA GLN A 277 -13.91 -14.86 4.87
C GLN A 277 -14.94 -15.87 4.39
N ARG A 278 -14.94 -16.13 3.09
CA ARG A 278 -15.83 -17.09 2.44
C ARG A 278 -15.31 -18.52 2.60
N PRO A 279 -16.16 -19.54 2.39
CA PRO A 279 -15.76 -20.94 2.45
C PRO A 279 -14.61 -21.32 1.51
N ASP A 280 -14.51 -20.66 0.36
CA ASP A 280 -13.43 -20.84 -0.62
C ASP A 280 -12.09 -20.22 -0.22
N GLY A 281 -12.04 -19.45 0.88
CA GLY A 281 -10.85 -18.81 1.42
C GLY A 281 -10.67 -17.34 1.02
N SER A 282 -11.44 -16.82 0.06
CA SER A 282 -11.40 -15.41 -0.35
C SER A 282 -12.17 -14.49 0.61
N PHE A 283 -11.96 -13.18 0.45
CA PHE A 283 -12.79 -12.13 1.02
C PHE A 283 -13.53 -11.40 -0.10
N GLY A 284 -14.76 -10.94 0.17
CA GLY A 284 -15.53 -10.14 -0.78
C GLY A 284 -17.00 -10.53 -0.90
N THR A 285 -17.77 -9.69 -1.59
CA THR A 285 -19.15 -9.98 -2.01
C THR A 285 -19.14 -10.71 -3.36
N GLU A 286 -20.29 -11.20 -3.83
CA GLU A 286 -20.39 -11.90 -5.13
C GLU A 286 -19.85 -11.06 -6.30
N ASN A 287 -20.08 -9.73 -6.28
CA ASN A 287 -19.65 -8.82 -7.35
C ASN A 287 -18.18 -8.38 -7.26
N LEU A 288 -17.55 -8.57 -6.10
CA LEU A 288 -16.14 -8.26 -5.85
C LEU A 288 -15.33 -9.53 -5.56
N HIS A 289 -15.90 -10.69 -5.86
CA HIS A 289 -15.37 -11.98 -5.50
C HIS A 289 -14.01 -12.20 -6.17
N GLY A 290 -13.02 -12.58 -5.36
CA GLY A 290 -11.68 -12.89 -5.85
C GLY A 290 -10.93 -11.69 -6.43
N GLN A 291 -11.27 -10.45 -6.09
CA GLN A 291 -10.40 -9.30 -6.44
C GLN A 291 -9.29 -9.17 -5.40
N MET A 292 -8.04 -9.06 -5.87
CA MET A 292 -6.87 -9.06 -5.00
C MET A 292 -6.81 -7.86 -4.04
N THR A 293 -7.37 -6.70 -4.40
CA THR A 293 -7.47 -5.56 -3.48
C THR A 293 -8.23 -5.92 -2.21
N ILE A 294 -9.40 -6.55 -2.33
CA ILE A 294 -10.22 -6.89 -1.16
C ILE A 294 -9.56 -7.98 -0.31
N ASN A 295 -8.98 -8.99 -0.96
CA ASN A 295 -8.25 -10.05 -0.25
C ASN A 295 -7.07 -9.48 0.55
N TRP A 296 -6.31 -8.58 -0.06
CA TRP A 296 -5.17 -7.94 0.58
C TRP A 296 -5.57 -6.97 1.69
N ASP A 297 -6.56 -6.11 1.46
CA ASP A 297 -7.06 -5.17 2.47
C ASP A 297 -7.48 -5.94 3.75
N ALA A 298 -8.22 -7.05 3.60
CA ALA A 298 -8.65 -7.87 4.72
C ALA A 298 -7.49 -8.54 5.47
N MET A 299 -6.59 -9.19 4.73
CA MET A 299 -5.43 -9.88 5.31
C MET A 299 -4.47 -8.90 6.00
N TRP A 300 -4.31 -7.69 5.44
CA TRP A 300 -3.52 -6.63 6.05
C TRP A 300 -4.16 -6.14 7.34
N VAL A 301 -5.47 -5.87 7.35
CA VAL A 301 -6.17 -5.44 8.58
C VAL A 301 -5.99 -6.48 9.67
N LEU A 302 -6.22 -7.77 9.37
CA LEU A 302 -6.03 -8.87 10.32
C LEU A 302 -4.61 -8.90 10.89
N ARG A 303 -3.59 -8.70 10.04
CA ARG A 303 -2.19 -8.67 10.46
C ARG A 303 -1.91 -7.54 11.44
N GLU A 304 -2.29 -6.32 11.09
CA GLU A 304 -1.95 -5.14 11.89
C GLU A 304 -2.68 -5.12 13.22
N VAL A 305 -3.97 -5.49 13.25
CA VAL A 305 -4.71 -5.60 14.52
C VAL A 305 -4.18 -6.74 15.38
N ASN A 306 -3.80 -7.88 14.77
CA ASN A 306 -3.17 -8.99 15.50
C ASN A 306 -1.81 -8.59 16.09
N ALA A 307 -1.02 -7.81 15.36
CA ALA A 307 0.25 -7.28 15.84
C ALA A 307 0.05 -6.36 17.05
N GLN A 308 -0.93 -5.44 16.99
CA GLN A 308 -1.30 -4.60 18.13
C GLN A 308 -1.78 -5.42 19.34
N LEU A 309 -2.49 -6.51 19.11
CA LEU A 309 -2.96 -7.44 20.14
C LEU A 309 -1.90 -8.43 20.62
N ALA A 310 -0.66 -8.34 20.11
CA ALA A 310 0.43 -9.25 20.40
C ALA A 310 0.07 -10.75 20.24
N GLY A 311 -0.81 -11.07 19.29
CA GLY A 311 -1.24 -12.46 19.05
C GLY A 311 -2.16 -13.06 20.11
N SER A 312 -2.71 -12.26 21.02
CA SER A 312 -3.51 -12.73 22.16
C SER A 312 -4.97 -13.07 21.83
N HIS A 313 -5.48 -12.67 20.65
CA HIS A 313 -6.88 -12.84 20.26
C HIS A 313 -7.00 -13.69 18.97
N ARG A 314 -7.85 -14.72 18.99
CA ARG A 314 -8.22 -15.55 17.82
C ARG A 314 -7.06 -16.12 16.98
N ARG A 315 -5.88 -16.38 17.60
CA ARG A 315 -4.68 -16.88 16.89
C ARG A 315 -4.92 -18.12 16.02
N VAL A 316 -5.69 -19.09 16.52
CA VAL A 316 -6.02 -20.32 15.78
C VAL A 316 -6.84 -20.02 14.53
N ASP A 317 -7.80 -19.09 14.63
CA ASP A 317 -8.63 -18.70 13.50
C ASP A 317 -7.83 -17.93 12.45
N LEU A 318 -6.90 -17.06 12.86
CA LEU A 318 -5.97 -16.39 11.94
C LEU A 318 -5.12 -17.39 11.16
N ALA A 319 -4.52 -18.38 11.83
CA ALA A 319 -3.75 -19.42 11.15
C ALA A 319 -4.61 -20.20 10.13
N ALA A 320 -5.84 -20.56 10.51
CA ALA A 320 -6.77 -21.23 9.61
C ALA A 320 -7.20 -20.34 8.43
N THR A 321 -7.44 -19.05 8.68
CA THR A 321 -7.76 -18.04 7.67
C THR A 321 -6.62 -17.86 6.67
N GLY A 322 -5.38 -17.74 7.15
CA GLY A 322 -4.18 -17.65 6.31
C GLY A 322 -3.98 -18.90 5.45
N ALA A 323 -4.19 -20.09 6.02
CA ALA A 323 -4.11 -21.34 5.26
C ALA A 323 -5.15 -21.42 4.13
N ARG A 324 -6.41 -21.05 4.40
CA ARG A 324 -7.46 -20.99 3.37
C ARG A 324 -7.16 -19.95 2.30
N MET A 325 -6.68 -18.76 2.68
CA MET A 325 -6.28 -17.72 1.73
C MET A 325 -5.15 -18.22 0.83
N ALA A 326 -4.12 -18.84 1.39
CA ALA A 326 -3.01 -19.36 0.59
C ALA A 326 -3.47 -20.44 -0.41
N ASP A 327 -4.33 -21.37 0.03
CA ASP A 327 -4.92 -22.38 -0.85
C ASP A 327 -5.73 -21.75 -2.00
N PHE A 328 -6.56 -20.75 -1.68
CA PHE A 328 -7.33 -19.99 -2.67
C PHE A 328 -6.41 -19.33 -3.71
N LEU A 329 -5.39 -18.58 -3.27
CA LEU A 329 -4.47 -17.88 -4.15
C LEU A 329 -3.69 -18.83 -5.06
N LEU A 330 -3.17 -19.93 -4.51
CA LEU A 330 -2.41 -20.92 -5.25
C LEU A 330 -3.26 -21.66 -6.28
N LYS A 331 -4.54 -21.90 -5.99
CA LYS A 331 -5.45 -22.61 -6.91
C LYS A 331 -6.11 -21.72 -7.96
N ARG A 332 -6.42 -20.46 -7.61
CA ARG A 332 -7.28 -19.60 -8.44
C ARG A 332 -6.53 -18.45 -9.10
N HIS A 333 -5.58 -17.84 -8.39
CA HIS A 333 -4.87 -16.65 -8.86
C HIS A 333 -3.52 -16.96 -9.52
N ARG A 334 -2.85 -18.03 -9.09
CA ARG A 334 -1.58 -18.46 -9.70
C ARG A 334 -1.78 -18.80 -11.17
N LYS A 335 -0.92 -18.29 -12.05
CA LYS A 335 -0.98 -18.60 -13.49
C LYS A 335 0.19 -19.46 -13.95
N PRO A 336 0.06 -20.14 -15.11
CA PRO A 336 1.14 -20.95 -15.67
C PRO A 336 2.44 -20.17 -15.96
N ASP A 337 2.33 -18.85 -16.16
CA ASP A 337 3.48 -17.95 -16.38
C ASP A 337 4.35 -17.73 -15.14
N GLY A 338 3.90 -18.15 -13.95
CA GLY A 338 4.64 -18.03 -12.70
C GLY A 338 4.31 -16.79 -11.86
N GLY A 339 3.42 -15.91 -12.28
CA GLY A 339 2.90 -14.82 -11.44
C GLY A 339 1.54 -15.15 -10.81
N PHE A 340 0.84 -14.10 -10.34
CA PHE A 340 -0.58 -14.16 -9.98
C PHE A 340 -1.37 -13.07 -10.72
N SER A 341 -2.62 -13.36 -11.05
CA SER A 341 -3.55 -12.39 -11.64
C SER A 341 -4.29 -11.59 -10.58
N PHE A 342 -4.76 -10.39 -10.94
CA PHE A 342 -5.54 -9.53 -10.04
C PHE A 342 -6.95 -10.06 -9.71
N THR A 343 -7.61 -10.70 -10.67
CA THR A 343 -8.86 -11.44 -10.44
C THR A 343 -8.62 -12.92 -10.67
N GLU A 344 -9.50 -13.81 -10.21
CA GLU A 344 -9.35 -15.24 -10.48
C GLU A 344 -9.18 -15.56 -11.97
N ALA A 345 -9.93 -14.88 -12.84
CA ALA A 345 -9.95 -15.22 -14.26
C ALA A 345 -8.92 -14.43 -15.07
N HIS A 346 -8.64 -13.18 -14.72
CA HIS A 346 -7.90 -12.25 -15.57
C HIS A 346 -6.99 -11.29 -14.81
N CYS A 347 -6.00 -10.76 -15.53
CA CYS A 347 -5.14 -9.68 -15.09
C CYS A 347 -5.89 -8.35 -14.91
N LEU A 348 -5.27 -7.41 -14.19
CA LEU A 348 -5.75 -6.04 -14.06
C LEU A 348 -5.63 -5.26 -15.38
N HIS A 349 -6.76 -4.84 -15.93
CA HIS A 349 -6.84 -4.07 -17.17
C HIS A 349 -7.14 -2.57 -16.95
N ILE A 350 -7.70 -2.20 -15.79
CA ILE A 350 -7.91 -0.81 -15.36
C ILE A 350 -7.40 -0.65 -13.93
N HIS A 351 -6.46 0.25 -13.69
CA HIS A 351 -5.95 0.58 -12.35
C HIS A 351 -6.20 2.05 -12.02
N ASN A 352 -6.96 2.33 -10.96
CA ASN A 352 -7.33 3.69 -10.55
C ASN A 352 -7.90 4.51 -11.72
N SER A 353 -8.92 3.98 -12.39
CA SER A 353 -9.52 4.56 -13.59
C SER A 353 -8.65 4.64 -14.85
N ILE A 354 -7.37 4.27 -14.80
CA ILE A 354 -6.46 4.26 -15.95
C ILE A 354 -6.47 2.90 -16.63
N ARG A 355 -6.75 2.84 -17.93
CA ARG A 355 -6.58 1.62 -18.72
C ARG A 355 -5.09 1.30 -18.84
N VAL A 356 -4.69 0.10 -18.43
CA VAL A 356 -3.28 -0.33 -18.39
C VAL A 356 -2.97 -1.49 -19.32
N SER A 357 -3.91 -2.41 -19.52
CA SER A 357 -3.69 -3.62 -20.31
C SER A 357 -5.00 -4.15 -20.91
N GLN A 358 -4.92 -5.24 -21.68
CA GLN A 358 -6.08 -6.03 -22.07
C GLN A 358 -6.46 -6.99 -20.95
N GLN A 359 -7.74 -7.32 -20.81
CA GLN A 359 -8.20 -8.30 -19.81
C GLN A 359 -7.94 -9.73 -20.32
N LEU A 360 -6.84 -10.34 -19.88
CA LEU A 360 -6.38 -11.66 -20.33
C LEU A 360 -6.12 -12.60 -19.15
N PRO A 361 -6.18 -13.93 -19.34
CA PRO A 361 -5.99 -14.92 -18.27
C PRO A 361 -4.51 -15.14 -17.92
N GLU A 362 -3.82 -14.05 -17.60
CA GLU A 362 -2.39 -14.01 -17.28
C GLU A 362 -2.13 -13.29 -15.96
N SER A 363 -0.89 -13.34 -15.48
CA SER A 363 -0.49 -12.65 -14.26
C SER A 363 -0.27 -11.16 -14.49
N ASP A 364 -0.38 -10.38 -13.40
CA ASP A 364 0.01 -8.97 -13.39
C ASP A 364 0.73 -8.57 -12.11
N THR A 365 1.40 -7.41 -12.13
CA THR A 365 2.21 -6.93 -11.01
C THR A 365 1.40 -6.62 -9.77
N VAL A 366 0.15 -6.13 -9.93
CA VAL A 366 -0.69 -5.79 -8.78
C VAL A 366 -1.17 -7.07 -8.10
N GLY A 367 -1.71 -8.01 -8.88
CA GLY A 367 -2.15 -9.31 -8.40
C GLY A 367 -1.02 -10.10 -7.75
N THR A 368 0.17 -10.06 -8.35
CA THR A 368 1.38 -10.73 -7.83
C THR A 368 1.85 -10.12 -6.51
N ASP A 369 2.06 -8.80 -6.43
CA ASP A 369 2.51 -8.12 -5.20
C ASP A 369 1.53 -8.37 -4.04
N MET A 370 0.23 -8.21 -4.28
CA MET A 370 -0.81 -8.45 -3.27
C MET A 370 -0.89 -9.91 -2.84
N SER A 371 -0.80 -10.86 -3.78
CA SER A 371 -0.83 -12.29 -3.45
C SER A 371 0.36 -12.68 -2.58
N LEU A 372 1.55 -12.20 -2.91
CA LEU A 372 2.74 -12.48 -2.11
C LEU A 372 2.65 -11.89 -0.70
N MET A 373 2.11 -10.67 -0.54
CA MET A 373 1.87 -10.11 0.80
C MET A 373 0.91 -11.00 1.61
N CYS A 374 -0.19 -11.46 1.02
CA CYS A 374 -1.11 -12.39 1.69
C CYS A 374 -0.43 -13.72 2.05
N LEU A 375 0.41 -14.28 1.18
CA LEU A 375 1.17 -15.50 1.45
C LEU A 375 2.19 -15.29 2.57
N GLN A 376 2.83 -14.13 2.64
CA GLN A 376 3.71 -13.75 3.75
C GLN A 376 2.95 -13.78 5.07
N TYR A 377 1.78 -13.15 5.13
CA TYR A 377 0.99 -13.07 6.36
C TYR A 377 0.49 -14.46 6.78
N ALA A 378 0.12 -15.29 5.82
CA ALA A 378 -0.22 -16.69 6.07
C ALA A 378 0.96 -17.49 6.64
N ASP A 379 2.19 -17.26 6.16
CA ASP A 379 3.39 -17.87 6.73
C ASP A 379 3.69 -17.34 8.15
N GLU A 380 3.49 -16.03 8.40
CA GLU A 380 3.64 -15.41 9.73
C GLU A 380 2.72 -16.06 10.79
N TRP A 381 1.49 -16.45 10.42
CA TRP A 381 0.52 -17.04 11.34
C TRP A 381 0.63 -18.56 11.53
N LYS A 382 1.47 -19.24 10.73
CA LYS A 382 1.77 -20.67 10.95
C LYS A 382 2.71 -20.91 12.13
N ALA A 383 3.56 -19.93 12.44
CA ALA A 383 4.51 -19.97 13.54
C ALA A 383 3.82 -19.71 14.89
#